data_AF-A0A2N0LCI9-F1
#
_entry.id   AF-A0A2N0LCI9-F1
#
_cell.length_a   1.000
_cell.length_b   1.000
_cell.length_c   1.000
_cell.angle_alpha   90.00
_cell.angle_beta   90.00
_cell.angle_gamma   90.00
#
_symmetry.space_group_name_H-M   'P 1'
#
loop_
_entity.id
_entity.type
_entity.pdbx_description
1 polymer ?
#
loop_
_entity_poly.entity_id
_entity_poly.type
_entity_poly.pdbx_seq_one_letter_code
_entity_poly.pdbx_strand_id
1 'polypeptide(L)'
;MKSLGTHLLLDLEHCDPEILDDLSRVKVLLMKAALDCGATVVGETFFKFEPHGVTGVVSIAESHLCVHTWPEYSYASVDIFSCGQSFDVEKSADILIKGFSCSSPRIKRIKRGLEEFRIDKE
;
A
#
# COMPACT_ATOMS: atom_id res chain seq x y z
N MET A 1 22.76 5.96 -1.80
CA MET A 1 22.01 7.00 -2.52
C MET A 1 20.91 7.51 -1.62
N LYS A 2 20.83 8.83 -1.40
CA LYS A 2 19.83 9.46 -0.55
C LYS A 2 18.59 9.77 -1.39
N SER A 3 17.41 9.52 -0.84
CA SER A 3 16.11 9.64 -1.52
C SER A 3 15.10 10.27 -0.58
N LEU A 4 14.13 11.01 -1.10
CA LEU A 4 13.03 11.59 -0.31
C LEU A 4 12.10 10.53 0.29
N GLY A 5 11.94 9.38 -0.38
CA GLY A 5 11.09 8.32 0.12
C GLY A 5 11.33 6.95 -0.52
N THR A 6 10.68 5.93 0.04
CA THR A 6 10.68 4.56 -0.46
C THR A 6 9.25 4.18 -0.86
N HIS A 7 9.10 3.67 -2.08
CA HIS A 7 7.84 3.19 -2.61
C HIS A 7 7.94 1.67 -2.85
N LEU A 8 7.12 0.89 -2.15
CA LEU A 8 6.93 -0.52 -2.45
C LEU A 8 5.69 -0.67 -3.34
N LEU A 9 5.86 -1.37 -4.46
CA LEU A 9 4.78 -1.84 -5.31
C LEU A 9 4.65 -3.34 -5.08
N LEU A 10 3.48 -3.80 -4.66
CA LEU A 10 3.21 -5.18 -4.34
C LEU A 10 2.17 -5.74 -5.30
N ASP A 11 2.50 -6.87 -5.90
CA ASP A 11 1.56 -7.75 -6.59
C ASP A 11 1.29 -8.93 -5.66
N LEU A 12 0.08 -9.01 -5.13
CA LEU A 12 -0.33 -10.05 -4.19
C LEU A 12 -1.22 -11.06 -4.90
N GLU A 13 -0.66 -12.21 -5.24
CA GLU A 13 -1.36 -13.31 -5.91
C GLU A 13 -1.80 -14.38 -4.90
N HIS A 14 -2.87 -15.12 -5.23
CA HIS A 14 -3.43 -16.18 -4.39
C HIS A 14 -3.86 -15.69 -3.00
N CYS A 15 -4.54 -14.55 -2.97
CA CYS A 15 -5.19 -13.98 -1.78
C CYS A 15 -6.57 -14.63 -1.53
N ASP A 16 -7.14 -14.42 -0.35
CA ASP A 16 -8.51 -14.83 -0.01
C ASP A 16 -9.54 -13.90 -0.70
N PRO A 17 -10.32 -14.38 -1.69
CA PRO A 17 -11.29 -13.55 -2.42
C PRO A 17 -12.36 -12.91 -1.54
N GLU A 18 -12.76 -13.57 -0.43
CA GLU A 18 -13.77 -13.04 0.49
C GLU A 18 -13.23 -11.83 1.27
N ILE A 19 -11.92 -11.78 1.51
CA ILE A 19 -11.28 -10.59 2.10
C ILE A 19 -11.20 -9.48 1.05
N LEU A 20 -10.81 -9.83 -0.18
CA LEU A 20 -10.64 -8.87 -1.28
C LEU A 20 -11.94 -8.15 -1.64
N ASP A 21 -13.10 -8.83 -1.53
CA ASP A 21 -14.40 -8.25 -1.83
C ASP A 21 -15.08 -7.54 -0.64
N ASP A 22 -14.51 -7.61 0.56
CA ASP A 22 -15.07 -6.96 1.75
C ASP A 22 -14.43 -5.60 2.01
N LEU A 23 -15.16 -4.54 1.67
CA LEU A 23 -14.73 -3.14 1.88
C LEU A 23 -14.30 -2.87 3.32
N SER A 24 -15.01 -3.40 4.31
CA SER A 24 -14.70 -3.15 5.72
C SER A 24 -13.39 -3.83 6.11
N ARG A 25 -13.16 -5.06 5.66
CA ARG A 25 -11.91 -5.79 5.92
C ARG A 25 -10.73 -5.13 5.21
N VAL A 26 -10.87 -4.79 3.92
CA VAL A 26 -9.84 -4.06 3.17
C VAL A 26 -9.48 -2.75 3.85
N LYS A 27 -10.49 -1.97 4.28
CA LYS A 27 -10.28 -0.72 5.03
C LYS A 27 -9.50 -0.92 6.31
N VAL A 28 -9.91 -1.88 7.14
CA VAL A 28 -9.22 -2.20 8.40
C VAL A 28 -7.77 -2.59 8.15
N LEU A 29 -7.50 -3.42 7.13
CA LEU A 29 -6.15 -3.85 6.80
C LEU A 29 -5.26 -2.69 6.34
N LEU A 30 -5.76 -1.84 5.43
CA LEU A 30 -4.99 -0.71 4.91
C LEU A 30 -4.71 0.34 5.99
N MET A 31 -5.70 0.63 6.84
CA MET A 31 -5.53 1.54 7.97
C MET A 31 -4.57 0.98 9.03
N LYS A 32 -4.64 -0.33 9.32
CA LYS A 32 -3.69 -0.99 10.21
C LYS A 32 -2.26 -0.93 9.66
N ALA A 33 -2.08 -1.16 8.36
CA ALA A 33 -0.78 -1.08 7.69
C ALA A 33 -0.19 0.34 7.67
N ALA A 34 -1.02 1.38 7.77
CA ALA A 34 -0.56 2.77 7.95
C ALA A 34 -0.22 3.06 9.42
N LEU A 35 -1.18 2.83 10.33
CA LEU A 35 -1.08 3.26 11.73
C LEU A 35 -0.04 2.46 12.53
N ASP A 36 0.00 1.13 12.40
CA ASP A 36 0.94 0.29 13.14
C ASP A 36 2.40 0.52 12.71
N CYS A 37 2.61 1.16 11.56
CA CYS A 37 3.92 1.47 10.99
C CYS A 37 4.33 2.94 11.23
N GLY A 38 3.55 3.69 12.02
CA GLY A 38 3.90 5.04 12.44
C GLY A 38 3.52 6.15 11.46
N ALA A 39 2.62 5.89 10.51
CA ALA A 39 2.10 6.97 9.67
C ALA A 39 1.18 7.91 10.44
N THR A 40 1.24 9.18 10.08
CA THR A 40 0.18 10.15 10.38
C THR A 40 -0.82 10.13 9.23
N VAL A 41 -2.02 9.59 9.46
CA VAL A 41 -3.10 9.55 8.46
C VAL A 41 -3.74 10.94 8.36
N VAL A 42 -3.86 11.45 7.13
CA VAL A 42 -4.49 12.75 6.84
C VAL A 42 -5.87 12.60 6.18
N GLY A 43 -6.17 11.44 5.60
CA GLY A 43 -7.47 11.15 4.99
C GLY A 43 -7.53 9.74 4.40
N GLU A 44 -8.75 9.30 4.10
CA GLU A 44 -9.00 7.99 3.50
C GLU A 44 -10.17 8.04 2.51
N THR A 45 -10.16 7.15 1.52
CA THR A 45 -11.27 6.95 0.58
C THR A 45 -11.32 5.48 0.19
N PHE A 46 -12.52 4.89 0.24
CA PHE A 46 -12.76 3.50 -0.12
C PHE A 46 -14.01 3.40 -0.98
N PHE A 47 -13.97 2.51 -1.98
CA PHE A 47 -15.08 2.26 -2.88
C PHE A 47 -15.15 0.76 -3.20
N LYS A 48 -16.34 0.16 -3.02
CA LYS A 48 -16.64 -1.20 -3.47
C LYS A 48 -17.31 -1.13 -4.82
N PHE A 49 -16.80 -1.91 -5.77
CA PHE A 49 -17.33 -2.04 -7.11
C PHE A 49 -18.37 -3.16 -7.18
N GLU A 50 -19.20 -3.09 -8.21
CA GLU A 50 -20.12 -4.14 -8.62
C GLU A 50 -19.59 -4.76 -9.92
N PRO A 51 -19.57 -6.10 -10.06
CA PRO A 51 -20.10 -7.09 -9.11
C PRO A 51 -19.16 -7.43 -7.93
N HIS A 52 -17.90 -7.01 -7.97
CA HIS A 52 -16.92 -7.27 -6.92
C HIS A 52 -15.72 -6.32 -6.99
N GLY A 53 -14.93 -6.32 -5.93
CA GLY A 53 -13.66 -5.61 -5.82
C GLY A 53 -13.75 -4.30 -5.07
N VAL A 54 -12.61 -3.88 -4.54
CA VAL A 54 -12.46 -2.71 -3.68
C VAL A 54 -11.24 -1.91 -4.12
N THR A 55 -11.41 -0.60 -4.22
CA THR A 55 -10.30 0.37 -4.23
C THR A 55 -10.27 1.10 -2.89
N GLY A 56 -9.06 1.24 -2.33
CA GLY A 56 -8.81 1.96 -1.09
C GLY A 56 -7.58 2.84 -1.21
N VAL A 57 -7.65 4.06 -0.68
CA VAL A 57 -6.52 4.99 -0.59
C VAL A 57 -6.49 5.58 0.81
N VAL A 58 -5.35 5.50 1.47
CA VAL A 58 -5.06 6.17 2.73
C VAL A 58 -3.96 7.19 2.47
N SER A 59 -4.32 8.47 2.52
CA SER A 59 -3.34 9.55 2.47
C SER A 59 -2.65 9.64 3.82
N ILE A 60 -1.32 9.66 3.79
CA ILE A 60 -0.49 9.87 4.98
C ILE A 60 0.36 11.14 4.76
N ALA A 61 0.95 11.69 5.82
CA ALA A 61 1.78 12.89 5.69
C ALA A 61 2.81 12.74 4.56
N GLU A 62 2.66 13.54 3.49
CA GLU A 62 3.54 13.63 2.31
C GLU A 62 3.60 12.37 1.41
N SER A 63 2.71 11.39 1.58
CA SER A 63 2.70 10.14 0.78
C SER A 63 1.37 9.36 0.87
N HIS A 64 1.34 8.04 0.61
CA HIS A 64 0.09 7.26 0.60
C HIS A 64 0.30 5.75 0.71
N LEU A 65 -0.76 5.06 1.15
CA LEU A 65 -0.97 3.65 0.87
C LEU A 65 -2.21 3.51 -0.03
N CYS A 66 -2.18 2.67 -1.06
CA CYS A 66 -3.39 2.32 -1.80
C CYS A 66 -3.46 0.84 -2.16
N VAL A 67 -4.69 0.39 -2.44
CA VAL A 67 -4.99 -0.98 -2.84
C VAL A 67 -6.08 -0.99 -3.90
N HIS A 68 -5.91 -1.86 -4.89
CA HIS A 68 -6.92 -2.25 -5.86
C HIS A 68 -7.03 -3.76 -5.85
N THR A 69 -8.24 -4.29 -5.73
CA THR A 69 -8.47 -5.73 -5.59
C THR A 69 -9.31 -6.27 -6.74
N TRP A 70 -9.00 -7.50 -7.15
CA TRP A 70 -9.74 -8.30 -8.11
C TRP A 70 -10.00 -9.69 -7.50
N PRO A 71 -11.09 -9.85 -6.73
CA PRO A 71 -11.44 -11.11 -6.08
C PRO A 71 -11.52 -12.30 -7.05
N GLU A 72 -12.03 -12.07 -8.26
CA GLU A 72 -12.16 -13.06 -9.34
C GLU A 72 -10.81 -13.62 -9.82
N TYR A 73 -9.72 -12.90 -9.58
CA TYR A 73 -8.35 -13.33 -9.87
C TYR A 73 -7.55 -13.67 -8.60
N SER A 74 -8.18 -13.61 -7.41
CA SER A 74 -7.49 -13.76 -6.13
C SER A 74 -6.28 -12.83 -6.02
N TYR A 75 -6.42 -11.60 -6.54
CA TYR A 75 -5.32 -10.67 -6.75
C TYR A 75 -5.57 -9.30 -6.11
N ALA A 76 -4.52 -8.72 -5.53
CA ALA A 76 -4.49 -7.33 -5.10
C ALA A 76 -3.20 -6.64 -5.56
N SER A 77 -3.36 -5.42 -6.10
CA SER A 77 -2.27 -4.49 -6.35
C SER A 77 -2.21 -3.50 -5.20
N VAL A 78 -1.05 -3.34 -4.57
CA VAL A 78 -0.86 -2.48 -3.40
C VAL A 78 0.36 -1.58 -3.59
N ASP A 79 0.19 -0.30 -3.28
CA ASP A 79 1.26 0.70 -3.25
C ASP A 79 1.46 1.15 -1.80
N ILE A 80 2.71 1.09 -1.31
CA ILE A 80 3.11 1.62 0.00
C ILE A 80 4.21 2.64 -0.26
N PHE A 81 3.82 3.91 -0.32
CA PHE A 81 4.75 5.01 -0.45
C PHE A 81 4.89 5.73 0.88
N SER A 82 6.12 5.82 1.40
CA SER A 82 6.43 6.65 2.56
C SER A 82 7.63 7.56 2.33
N CYS A 83 7.53 8.77 2.89
CA CYS A 83 8.61 9.72 3.04
C CYS A 83 9.25 9.58 4.44
N GLY A 84 10.55 9.89 4.56
CA GLY A 84 11.27 9.83 5.85
C GLY A 84 11.68 8.42 6.31
N GLN A 85 12.34 8.33 7.47
CA GLN A 85 12.91 7.09 8.02
C GLN A 85 12.07 6.43 9.12
N SER A 86 11.02 7.10 9.62
CA SER A 86 10.23 6.64 10.76
C SER A 86 9.17 5.60 10.40
N PHE A 87 8.78 5.49 9.13
CA PHE A 87 7.77 4.55 8.68
C PHE A 87 8.40 3.21 8.28
N ASP A 88 7.93 2.12 8.87
CA ASP A 88 8.38 0.77 8.55
C ASP A 88 7.61 0.20 7.35
N VAL A 89 8.15 0.42 6.15
CA VAL A 89 7.56 -0.05 4.88
C VAL A 89 7.49 -1.57 4.79
N GLU A 90 8.44 -2.30 5.39
CA GLU A 90 8.47 -3.77 5.34
C GLU A 90 7.41 -4.36 6.26
N LYS A 91 7.28 -3.81 7.48
CA LYS A 91 6.19 -4.18 8.38
C LYS A 91 4.82 -3.88 7.77
N SER A 92 4.69 -2.77 7.05
CA SER A 92 3.45 -2.39 6.37
C SER A 92 3.09 -3.42 5.28
N ALA A 93 4.07 -3.83 4.46
CA ALA A 93 3.93 -4.89 3.48
C ALA A 93 3.52 -6.23 4.15
N ASP A 94 4.20 -6.63 5.22
CA ASP A 94 3.91 -7.86 5.96
C ASP A 94 2.49 -7.91 6.53
N ILE A 95 1.98 -6.78 7.03
CA ILE A 95 0.60 -6.67 7.52
C ILE A 95 -0.38 -6.95 6.40
N LEU A 96 -0.16 -6.38 5.22
CA LEU A 96 -1.06 -6.55 4.07
C LEU A 96 -0.97 -7.95 3.46
N ILE A 97 0.24 -8.50 3.32
CA ILE A 97 0.45 -9.87 2.82
C ILE A 97 -0.29 -10.88 3.70
N LYS A 98 -0.11 -10.79 5.03
CA LYS A 98 -0.82 -11.66 5.98
C LYS A 98 -2.31 -11.38 6.02
N GLY A 99 -2.69 -10.10 5.97
CA GLY A 99 -4.08 -9.64 6.03
C GLY A 99 -4.94 -10.13 4.87
N PHE A 100 -4.37 -10.16 3.67
CA PHE A 100 -5.04 -10.69 2.48
C PHE A 100 -4.88 -12.21 2.31
N SER A 101 -4.27 -12.91 3.27
CA SER A 101 -3.92 -14.33 3.16
C SER A 101 -3.16 -14.67 1.88
N CYS A 102 -2.29 -13.76 1.44
CA CYS A 102 -1.51 -13.90 0.22
C CYS A 102 -0.45 -14.99 0.37
N SER A 103 -0.38 -15.90 -0.60
CA SER A 103 0.65 -16.96 -0.63
C SER A 103 1.71 -16.78 -1.73
N SER A 104 1.54 -15.81 -2.63
CA SER A 104 2.52 -15.48 -3.67
C SER A 104 2.70 -13.96 -3.80
N PRO A 105 3.41 -13.31 -2.85
CA PRO A 105 3.69 -11.89 -2.93
C PRO A 105 4.90 -11.61 -3.82
N ARG A 106 4.80 -10.60 -4.68
CA ARG A 106 5.93 -9.98 -5.38
C ARG A 106 6.06 -8.54 -4.94
N ILE A 107 7.26 -8.12 -4.58
CA ILE A 107 7.53 -6.76 -4.10
C ILE A 107 8.59 -6.11 -4.96
N LYS A 108 8.28 -4.95 -5.53
CA LYS A 108 9.23 -4.09 -6.22
C LYS A 108 9.46 -2.82 -5.40
N ARG A 109 10.72 -2.56 -5.06
CA ARG A 109 11.12 -1.34 -4.34
C ARG A 109 11.61 -0.28 -5.31
N ILE A 110 11.13 0.95 -5.13
CA ILE A 110 11.54 2.13 -5.88
C ILE A 110 11.95 3.22 -4.90
N LYS A 111 13.11 3.84 -5.15
CA LYS A 111 13.53 5.05 -4.44
C LYS A 111 12.92 6.27 -5.13
N ARG A 112 12.27 7.15 -4.37
CA ARG A 112 11.58 8.35 -4.88
C ARG A 112 12.37 9.60 -4.51
N GLY A 113 12.52 10.52 -5.45
CA GLY A 113 13.25 11.77 -5.24
C GLY A 113 14.74 11.55 -4.94
N LEU A 114 15.45 10.85 -5.82
CA LEU A 114 16.89 10.67 -5.71
C LEU A 114 17.59 12.02 -5.88
N GLU A 115 18.54 12.32 -4.98
CA GLU A 115 19.24 13.61 -4.98
C GLU A 115 20.01 13.88 -6.29
N GLU A 116 20.51 12.84 -6.95
CA GLU A 116 21.24 12.92 -8.23
C GLU A 116 20.40 13.41 -9.43
N PHE A 117 19.08 13.40 -9.32
CA PHE A 117 18.17 13.90 -10.36
C PHE A 117 17.60 15.28 -10.03
N ARG A 118 18.05 15.91 -8.93
CA ARG A 118 17.69 17.28 -8.62
C ARG A 118 18.59 18.19 -9.46
N ILE A 119 18.01 18.84 -10.46
CA ILE A 119 18.67 19.96 -11.13
C ILE A 119 18.82 21.05 -10.07
N ASP A 120 20.06 21.42 -9.76
CA ASP A 120 20.32 22.60 -8.94
C ASP A 120 19.63 23.78 -9.60
N LYS A 121 18.59 24.31 -8.93
CA LYS A 121 18.07 25.63 -9.29
C LYS A 121 19.08 26.63 -8.75
N GLU A 122 19.79 27.29 -9.66
CA GLU A 122 20.56 28.52 -9.39
C GLU A 122 19.71 29.54 -8.60
#